data_AF-A0A0R3ECT4-F1
#
_entry.id   AF-A0A0R3ECT4-F1
#
_cell.length_a   1.000
_cell.length_b   1.000
_cell.length_c   1.000
_cell.angle_alpha   90.00
_cell.angle_beta   90.00
_cell.angle_gamma   90.00
#
_symmetry.space_group_name_H-M   'P 1'
#
loop_
_entity.id
_entity.type
_entity.pdbx_description
1 polymer ?
#
loop_
_entity_poly.entity_id
_entity_poly.type
_entity_poly.pdbx_seq_one_letter_code
_entity_poly.pdbx_strand_id
1 'polypeptide(L)'
;MRISVDNAEVSNFTVSANGLTDYTVDLSIAEGSHSITITNSAAYSTFFCGRMLVLDKVTVVWTAPTTTTPTTTTAPSSDCVVNEYQASYYNNTALSGGPVVRQCETSVGGYFRSAAPVSGVNTSNWGAQYVGTIHFPVSGNYVFSADTGNMAVRVWLDGQLVIDKGTVSWGRNLAAKNVTAGDHAVQVAFWKSSGDSFEFFSVSQMGPGPASTNGNYFSADSFWNTPIPADAQIDSRSDGWVAMLGNQNGISLNSSTWTQPIYVAPAGTPTRAIRITNSNKYLTVPYLPSYRASPDGDSALIIVDQAKGCAYELEMFNNSSSAVASASYHAYTGTGGHTSGPAHAGGELSWLAGLIRSSEVNAGGINHALRYALPIGSPRFAYPGTRSDGTTPGGIPQGTRMRLDPSLNLDQFALTPFQRMVAIALQNYGGYNADTAGVLAVATENTMASAPFNLPLSGLPQTLIQHLQFLKPTVASTDIRLDEQADQTCAQQQ
;
A
#
# COMPACT_ATOMS: atom_id res chain seq x y z
N MET A 1 9.80 -54.44 5.34
CA MET A 1 10.56 -53.27 5.85
C MET A 1 9.84 -52.04 5.37
N ARG A 2 9.41 -51.16 6.27
CA ARG A 2 8.73 -49.91 5.92
C ARG A 2 9.66 -48.74 6.19
N ILE A 3 9.60 -47.73 5.32
CA ILE A 3 10.34 -46.49 5.45
C ILE A 3 9.32 -45.35 5.51
N SER A 4 9.49 -44.45 6.46
CA SER A 4 8.65 -43.28 6.66
C SER A 4 9.50 -42.01 6.77
N VAL A 5 8.98 -40.89 6.25
CA VAL A 5 9.54 -39.54 6.43
C VAL A 5 8.47 -38.67 7.10
N ASP A 6 8.80 -38.00 8.20
CA ASP A 6 7.87 -37.19 9.00
C ASP A 6 6.57 -37.91 9.34
N ASN A 7 6.71 -39.17 9.75
CA ASN A 7 5.63 -40.10 10.09
C ASN A 7 4.69 -40.50 8.94
N ALA A 8 4.97 -40.10 7.69
CA ALA A 8 4.28 -40.59 6.50
C ALA A 8 5.05 -41.78 5.89
N GLU A 9 4.40 -42.93 5.67
CA GLU A 9 5.00 -44.09 4.98
C GLU A 9 5.27 -43.75 3.51
N VAL A 10 6.54 -43.83 3.11
CA VAL A 10 7.01 -43.50 1.77
C VAL A 10 7.34 -44.74 0.94
N SER A 11 7.62 -45.87 1.60
CA SER A 11 7.80 -47.16 0.92
C SER A 11 7.62 -48.34 1.87
N ASN A 12 7.24 -49.49 1.31
CA ASN A 12 7.11 -50.76 2.02
C ASN A 12 7.64 -51.92 1.16
N PHE A 13 8.79 -52.48 1.57
CA PHE A 13 9.49 -53.54 0.87
C PHE A 13 9.23 -54.92 1.49
N THR A 14 8.96 -55.91 0.64
CA THR A 14 9.09 -57.33 1.01
C THR A 14 10.55 -57.75 0.86
N VAL A 15 11.24 -58.00 1.97
CA VAL A 15 12.66 -58.38 1.96
C VAL A 15 12.76 -59.91 1.89
N SER A 16 13.17 -60.44 0.74
CA SER A 16 13.35 -61.89 0.50
C SER A 16 14.82 -62.30 0.30
N ALA A 17 15.74 -61.33 0.32
CA ALA A 17 17.17 -61.59 0.13
C ALA A 17 17.79 -62.31 1.34
N ASN A 18 18.74 -63.21 1.08
CA ASN A 18 19.49 -63.96 2.10
C ASN A 18 20.92 -63.40 2.31
N GLY A 19 21.18 -62.18 1.85
CA GLY A 19 22.46 -61.46 1.98
C GLY A 19 22.25 -59.94 1.94
N LEU A 20 23.33 -59.17 2.16
CA LEU A 20 23.27 -57.69 2.14
C LEU A 20 22.75 -57.21 0.79
N THR A 21 21.67 -56.43 0.83
CA THR A 21 20.96 -55.93 -0.36
C THR A 21 20.52 -54.51 -0.10
N ASP A 22 20.77 -53.62 -1.05
CA ASP A 22 20.38 -52.22 -0.96
C ASP A 22 18.91 -52.03 -1.37
N TYR A 23 18.21 -51.17 -0.64
CA TYR A 23 16.85 -50.75 -0.92
C TYR A 23 16.82 -49.22 -1.01
N THR A 24 16.39 -48.69 -2.16
CA THR A 24 16.40 -47.25 -2.47
C THR A 24 14.98 -46.74 -2.68
N VAL A 25 14.70 -45.53 -2.19
CA VAL A 25 13.46 -44.81 -2.42
C VAL A 25 13.82 -43.40 -2.88
N ASP A 26 13.30 -42.99 -4.03
CA ASP A 26 13.45 -41.64 -4.54
C ASP A 26 12.26 -40.78 -4.11
N LEU A 27 12.55 -39.62 -3.49
CA LEU A 27 11.53 -38.74 -2.90
C LEU A 27 11.88 -37.28 -3.15
N SER A 28 10.86 -36.45 -3.36
CA SER A 28 10.97 -34.99 -3.37
C SER A 28 10.26 -34.43 -2.14
N ILE A 29 11.04 -33.81 -1.24
CA ILE A 29 10.55 -33.20 0.00
C ILE A 29 11.05 -31.75 0.07
N ALA A 30 10.34 -30.90 0.83
CA ALA A 30 10.69 -29.49 0.98
C ALA A 30 12.09 -29.33 1.63
N GLU A 31 12.71 -28.17 1.49
CA GLU A 31 13.95 -27.88 2.20
C GLU A 31 13.66 -27.72 3.70
N GLY A 32 14.41 -28.43 4.54
CA GLY A 32 14.24 -28.37 5.98
C GLY A 32 14.77 -29.60 6.72
N SER A 33 14.52 -29.63 8.02
CA SER A 33 14.84 -30.76 8.89
C SER A 33 13.72 -31.80 8.83
N HIS A 34 14.08 -33.04 8.50
CA HIS A 34 13.14 -34.16 8.38
C HIS A 34 13.56 -35.34 9.27
N SER A 35 12.57 -36.13 9.69
CA SER A 35 12.77 -37.36 10.45
C SER A 35 12.58 -38.58 9.53
N ILE A 36 13.55 -39.51 9.54
CA ILE A 36 13.46 -40.78 8.79
C ILE A 36 13.28 -41.92 9.78
N THR A 37 12.23 -42.71 9.60
CA THR A 37 11.92 -43.89 10.42
C THR A 37 11.90 -45.14 9.56
N ILE A 38 12.68 -46.16 9.93
CA ILE A 38 12.66 -47.48 9.28
C ILE A 38 12.12 -48.50 10.27
N THR A 39 11.06 -49.20 9.91
CA THR A 39 10.46 -50.25 10.76
C THR A 39 10.48 -51.61 10.07
N ASN A 40 10.71 -52.65 10.86
CA ASN A 40 10.63 -54.03 10.41
C ASN A 40 9.86 -54.86 11.45
N SER A 41 9.00 -55.73 10.97
CA SER A 41 8.38 -56.79 11.77
C SER A 41 9.04 -58.12 11.42
N ALA A 42 9.80 -58.69 12.35
CA ALA A 42 10.29 -60.05 12.22
C ALA A 42 9.16 -61.04 12.56
N ALA A 43 8.90 -62.02 11.69
CA ALA A 43 7.77 -62.94 11.86
C ALA A 43 8.16 -64.35 12.32
N TYR A 44 9.43 -64.67 12.60
CA TYR A 44 9.78 -66.05 12.98
C TYR A 44 11.08 -66.15 13.80
N SER A 45 10.98 -66.75 14.99
CA SER A 45 12.11 -67.16 15.84
C SER A 45 11.84 -68.58 16.37
N THR A 46 12.72 -69.54 16.09
CA THR A 46 12.76 -70.84 16.77
C THR A 46 14.08 -70.98 17.56
N PHE A 47 14.17 -71.98 18.44
CA PHE A 47 15.30 -72.19 19.35
C PHE A 47 16.69 -72.29 18.66
N PHE A 48 16.75 -72.56 17.36
CA PHE A 48 18.01 -72.71 16.61
C PHE A 48 18.18 -71.73 15.42
N CYS A 49 17.17 -70.93 15.07
CA CYS A 49 17.26 -69.94 13.98
C CYS A 49 16.31 -68.75 14.20
N GLY A 50 16.84 -67.53 14.13
CA GLY A 50 16.08 -66.29 13.99
C GLY A 50 16.33 -65.65 12.63
N ARG A 51 15.26 -65.22 11.93
CA ARG A 51 15.39 -64.33 10.77
C ARG A 51 15.17 -62.90 11.22
N MET A 52 16.26 -62.19 11.48
CA MET A 52 16.24 -60.76 11.80
C MET A 52 16.72 -59.96 10.60
N LEU A 53 16.01 -58.88 10.27
CA LEU A 53 16.54 -57.86 9.39
C LEU A 53 17.58 -57.05 10.17
N VAL A 54 18.83 -57.04 9.70
CA VAL A 54 19.89 -56.19 10.26
C VAL A 54 20.10 -55.01 9.32
N LEU A 55 20.05 -53.79 9.87
CA LEU A 55 20.37 -52.56 9.16
C LEU A 55 21.86 -52.29 9.34
N ASP A 56 22.60 -52.25 8.23
CA ASP A 56 24.04 -51.94 8.23
C ASP A 56 24.27 -50.42 8.16
N LYS A 57 23.77 -49.78 7.10
CA LYS A 57 23.89 -48.33 6.91
C LYS A 57 22.63 -47.75 6.25
N VAL A 58 22.26 -46.54 6.67
CA VAL A 58 21.32 -45.67 5.95
C VAL A 58 22.14 -44.58 5.26
N THR A 59 22.10 -44.54 3.93
CA THR A 59 22.77 -43.50 3.14
C THR A 59 21.71 -42.58 2.55
N VAL A 60 21.75 -41.29 2.92
CA VAL A 60 20.97 -40.25 2.26
C VAL A 60 21.87 -39.61 1.22
N VAL A 61 21.57 -39.83 -0.06
CA VAL A 61 22.25 -39.17 -1.17
C VAL A 61 21.37 -38.03 -1.64
N TRP A 62 21.75 -36.80 -1.32
CA TRP A 62 21.15 -35.63 -1.96
C TRP A 62 21.85 -35.41 -3.28
N THR A 63 21.17 -35.70 -4.39
CA THR A 63 21.52 -35.09 -5.65
C THR A 63 20.96 -33.67 -5.62
N ALA A 64 21.85 -32.67 -5.66
CA ALA A 64 21.46 -31.35 -6.13
C ALA A 64 20.63 -31.57 -7.40
N PRO A 65 19.44 -30.95 -7.54
CA PRO A 65 18.74 -31.02 -8.81
C PRO A 65 19.77 -30.68 -9.88
N THR A 66 20.00 -31.61 -10.82
CA THR A 66 20.84 -31.32 -11.97
C THR A 66 20.26 -30.04 -12.55
N THR A 67 21.05 -28.97 -12.48
CA THR A 67 20.78 -27.76 -13.23
C THR A 67 20.95 -28.19 -14.69
N THR A 68 19.91 -28.78 -15.27
CA THR A 68 19.55 -28.31 -16.60
C THR A 68 19.48 -26.82 -16.41
N THR A 69 20.41 -26.07 -17.00
CA THR A 69 20.22 -24.64 -17.19
C THR A 69 18.77 -24.54 -17.67
N PRO A 70 17.84 -24.01 -16.86
CA PRO A 70 16.56 -23.65 -17.41
C PRO A 70 16.97 -22.79 -18.59
N THR A 71 16.43 -23.04 -19.78
CA THR A 71 16.40 -21.99 -20.81
C THR A 71 16.16 -20.73 -20.02
N THR A 72 17.07 -19.76 -20.10
CA THR A 72 16.86 -18.44 -19.51
C THR A 72 15.54 -17.99 -20.11
N THR A 73 14.44 -18.32 -19.45
CA THR A 73 13.19 -17.63 -19.59
C THR A 73 13.60 -16.32 -19.00
N THR A 74 14.10 -15.45 -19.88
CA THR A 74 14.25 -14.03 -19.63
C THR A 74 13.06 -13.69 -18.74
N ALA A 75 13.34 -13.23 -17.51
CA ALA A 75 12.28 -12.73 -16.65
C ALA A 75 11.38 -11.89 -17.56
N PRO A 76 10.06 -12.15 -17.59
CA PRO A 76 9.18 -11.54 -18.56
C PRO A 76 9.53 -10.04 -18.60
N SER A 77 9.84 -9.53 -19.79
CA SER A 77 10.26 -8.13 -19.94
C SER A 77 9.01 -7.27 -20.08
N SER A 78 8.99 -6.12 -19.40
CA SER A 78 7.96 -5.12 -19.59
C SER A 78 8.27 -4.31 -20.85
N ASP A 79 7.28 -4.05 -21.70
CA ASP A 79 7.37 -3.07 -22.79
C ASP A 79 7.01 -1.64 -22.31
N CYS A 80 6.63 -1.50 -21.03
CA CYS A 80 6.33 -0.23 -20.41
C CYS A 80 7.61 0.50 -19.99
N VAL A 81 7.51 1.81 -19.81
CA VAL A 81 8.63 2.61 -19.31
C VAL A 81 9.00 2.20 -17.88
N VAL A 82 10.22 2.50 -17.45
CA VAL A 82 10.68 2.28 -16.07
C VAL A 82 9.68 2.90 -15.08
N ASN A 83 9.43 2.19 -13.98
CA ASN A 83 8.42 2.51 -12.95
C ASN A 83 6.95 2.32 -13.38
N GLU A 84 6.69 1.73 -14.55
CA GLU A 84 5.38 1.21 -14.94
C GLU A 84 5.40 -0.32 -15.03
N TYR A 85 4.22 -0.91 -14.91
CA TYR A 85 4.00 -2.35 -15.01
C TYR A 85 3.22 -2.69 -16.28
N GLN A 86 3.71 -3.66 -17.04
CA GLN A 86 2.90 -4.33 -18.04
C GLN A 86 1.90 -5.25 -17.34
N ALA A 87 0.64 -4.83 -17.26
CA ALA A 87 -0.46 -5.63 -16.77
C ALA A 87 -0.98 -6.54 -17.89
N SER A 88 -1.04 -7.85 -17.62
CA SER A 88 -1.62 -8.88 -18.49
C SER A 88 -2.79 -9.55 -17.76
N TYR A 89 -3.99 -9.49 -18.33
CA TYR A 89 -5.20 -10.03 -17.72
C TYR A 89 -5.68 -11.31 -18.41
N TYR A 90 -6.15 -12.28 -17.62
CA TYR A 90 -6.52 -13.62 -18.06
C TYR A 90 -7.93 -14.00 -17.60
N ASN A 91 -8.69 -14.67 -18.47
CA ASN A 91 -9.99 -15.28 -18.13
C ASN A 91 -9.85 -16.68 -17.49
N ASN A 92 -8.77 -16.89 -16.74
CA ASN A 92 -8.56 -18.09 -15.92
C ASN A 92 -7.65 -17.74 -14.72
N THR A 93 -7.73 -18.53 -13.66
CA THR A 93 -6.92 -18.37 -12.43
C THR A 93 -5.52 -18.99 -12.54
N ALA A 94 -5.27 -19.79 -13.58
CA ALA A 94 -3.97 -20.40 -13.83
C ALA A 94 -2.97 -19.45 -14.53
N LEU A 95 -3.41 -18.25 -14.94
CA LEU A 95 -2.63 -17.27 -15.69
C LEU A 95 -1.98 -17.88 -16.96
N SER A 96 -2.70 -18.81 -17.57
CA SER A 96 -2.21 -19.62 -18.69
C SER A 96 -2.85 -19.22 -20.02
N GLY A 97 -2.16 -19.52 -21.11
CA GLY A 97 -2.55 -19.11 -22.46
C GLY A 97 -2.20 -17.65 -22.76
N GLY A 98 -2.80 -17.11 -23.83
CA GLY A 98 -2.66 -15.69 -24.17
C GLY A 98 -3.52 -14.82 -23.24
N PRO A 99 -3.01 -13.68 -22.73
CA PRO A 99 -3.83 -12.74 -22.00
C PRO A 99 -4.87 -12.09 -22.93
N VAL A 100 -6.02 -11.75 -22.36
CA VAL A 100 -7.13 -11.11 -23.07
C VAL A 100 -6.86 -9.63 -23.28
N VAL A 101 -6.19 -8.99 -22.31
CA VAL A 101 -5.82 -7.57 -22.34
C VAL A 101 -4.38 -7.43 -21.86
N ARG A 102 -3.61 -6.57 -22.54
CA ARG A 102 -2.30 -6.07 -22.09
C ARG A 102 -2.30 -4.55 -22.11
N GLN A 103 -1.82 -3.92 -21.04
CA GLN A 103 -1.66 -2.46 -20.96
C GLN A 103 -0.62 -2.07 -19.92
N CYS A 104 -0.11 -0.83 -20.00
CA CYS A 104 0.79 -0.27 -19.00
C CYS A 104 -0.01 0.39 -17.87
N GLU A 105 0.35 0.08 -16.63
CA GLU A 105 -0.26 0.63 -15.42
C GLU A 105 0.83 1.13 -14.47
N THR A 106 0.60 2.30 -13.85
CA THR A 106 1.55 2.95 -12.94
C THR A 106 1.52 2.35 -11.52
N SER A 107 0.56 1.48 -11.25
CA SER A 107 0.33 0.82 -9.97
C SER A 107 -0.22 -0.57 -10.21
N VAL A 108 -0.15 -1.42 -9.18
CA VAL A 108 -0.58 -2.81 -9.26
C VAL A 108 -1.83 -3.00 -8.41
N GLY A 109 -2.92 -3.40 -9.07
CA GLY A 109 -4.17 -3.74 -8.39
C GLY A 109 -5.23 -2.64 -8.40
N GLY A 110 -6.12 -2.68 -7.41
CA GLY A 110 -7.27 -1.81 -7.24
C GLY A 110 -8.40 -2.50 -6.47
N TYR A 111 -9.47 -1.75 -6.19
CA TYR A 111 -10.67 -2.30 -5.61
C TYR A 111 -11.62 -2.80 -6.71
N PHE A 112 -11.47 -4.06 -7.11
CA PHE A 112 -12.23 -4.66 -8.22
C PHE A 112 -13.70 -4.93 -7.88
N ARG A 113 -14.01 -5.02 -6.59
CA ARG A 113 -15.31 -5.45 -6.09
C ARG A 113 -15.73 -6.78 -6.76
N SER A 114 -17.00 -6.90 -7.15
CA SER A 114 -17.52 -8.00 -7.96
C SER A 114 -17.46 -7.73 -9.47
N ALA A 115 -16.75 -6.68 -9.92
CA ALA A 115 -16.68 -6.28 -11.33
C ALA A 115 -15.51 -6.94 -12.07
N ALA A 116 -15.50 -6.76 -13.40
CA ALA A 116 -14.35 -7.06 -14.25
C ALA A 116 -13.25 -6.01 -14.02
N PRO A 117 -11.96 -6.41 -13.97
CA PRO A 117 -10.87 -5.47 -13.69
C PRO A 117 -10.63 -4.48 -14.83
N VAL A 118 -10.90 -4.90 -16.07
CA VAL A 118 -10.83 -4.14 -17.31
C VAL A 118 -11.84 -4.71 -18.31
N SER A 119 -12.22 -3.92 -19.32
CA SER A 119 -13.12 -4.37 -20.39
C SER A 119 -12.57 -5.62 -21.09
N GLY A 120 -13.42 -6.61 -21.34
CA GLY A 120 -13.05 -7.88 -21.99
C GLY A 120 -12.67 -9.02 -21.04
N VAL A 121 -12.42 -8.73 -19.76
CA VAL A 121 -12.12 -9.74 -18.73
C VAL A 121 -13.42 -10.16 -18.01
N ASN A 122 -13.49 -11.42 -17.59
CA ASN A 122 -14.62 -11.95 -16.83
C ASN A 122 -14.73 -11.27 -15.46
N THR A 123 -15.93 -11.29 -14.87
CA THR A 123 -16.17 -10.81 -13.49
C THR A 123 -15.71 -11.83 -12.44
N SER A 124 -15.65 -13.11 -12.82
CA SER A 124 -15.22 -14.27 -12.03
C SER A 124 -14.17 -15.10 -12.78
N ASN A 125 -13.42 -15.92 -12.05
CA ASN A 125 -12.40 -16.84 -12.56
C ASN A 125 -11.39 -16.14 -13.47
N TRP A 126 -10.78 -15.08 -12.97
CA TRP A 126 -9.78 -14.30 -13.68
C TRP A 126 -8.54 -14.07 -12.82
N GLY A 127 -7.46 -13.71 -13.47
CA GLY A 127 -6.25 -13.26 -12.79
C GLY A 127 -5.46 -12.28 -13.64
N ALA A 128 -4.45 -11.68 -13.04
CA ALA A 128 -3.55 -10.76 -13.71
C ALA A 128 -2.09 -11.03 -13.33
N GLN A 129 -1.20 -10.74 -14.26
CA GLN A 129 0.24 -10.72 -14.06
C GLN A 129 0.76 -9.33 -14.42
N TYR A 130 1.45 -8.71 -13.48
CA TYR A 130 2.11 -7.42 -13.63
C TYR A 130 3.61 -7.66 -13.63
N VAL A 131 4.28 -7.03 -14.56
CA VAL A 131 5.73 -7.14 -14.76
C VAL A 131 6.26 -5.74 -15.00
N GLY A 132 7.17 -5.27 -14.16
CA GLY A 132 7.75 -3.94 -14.26
C GLY A 132 9.25 -3.95 -14.08
N THR A 133 9.92 -3.04 -14.79
CA THR A 133 11.29 -2.62 -14.48
C THR A 133 11.17 -1.44 -13.51
N ILE A 134 11.49 -1.66 -12.24
CA ILE A 134 11.29 -0.66 -11.17
C ILE A 134 12.65 -0.15 -10.71
N HIS A 135 12.79 1.16 -10.66
CA HIS A 135 13.99 1.83 -10.19
C HIS A 135 14.00 1.93 -8.66
N PHE A 136 15.06 1.41 -8.04
CA PHE A 136 15.33 1.56 -6.62
C PHE A 136 16.38 2.66 -6.44
N PRO A 137 16.03 3.84 -5.89
CA PRO A 137 16.92 5.00 -5.88
C PRO A 137 18.16 4.80 -5.01
N VAL A 138 18.09 3.92 -4.00
CA VAL A 138 19.19 3.64 -3.07
C VAL A 138 19.24 2.16 -2.70
N SER A 139 20.44 1.66 -2.40
CA SER A 139 20.59 0.33 -1.81
C SER A 139 20.09 0.35 -0.37
N GLY A 140 19.25 -0.60 0.02
CA GLY A 140 18.69 -0.60 1.37
C GLY A 140 17.59 -1.62 1.57
N ASN A 141 16.93 -1.52 2.73
CA ASN A 141 15.78 -2.37 3.04
C ASN A 141 14.50 -1.75 2.47
N TYR A 142 13.75 -2.55 1.73
CA TYR A 142 12.46 -2.23 1.17
C TYR A 142 11.40 -3.20 1.69
N VAL A 143 10.20 -2.71 1.93
CA VAL A 143 9.03 -3.54 2.27
C VAL A 143 8.17 -3.68 1.03
N PHE A 144 7.98 -4.94 0.61
CA PHE A 144 6.96 -5.34 -0.35
C PHE A 144 5.67 -5.58 0.43
N SER A 145 4.60 -4.88 0.08
CA SER A 145 3.29 -4.99 0.72
C SER A 145 2.24 -5.38 -0.30
N ALA A 146 1.50 -6.44 -0.02
CA ALA A 146 0.33 -6.88 -0.78
C ALA A 146 -0.85 -7.07 0.19
N ASP A 147 -1.82 -6.16 0.16
CA ASP A 147 -3.08 -6.29 0.89
C ASP A 147 -4.15 -6.86 -0.02
N THR A 148 -4.67 -8.00 0.40
CA THR A 148 -5.56 -8.85 -0.40
C THR A 148 -6.90 -8.96 0.29
N GLY A 149 -7.97 -8.85 -0.49
CA GLY A 149 -9.31 -9.19 -0.05
C GLY A 149 -9.91 -10.21 -1.02
N ASN A 150 -10.10 -11.44 -0.56
CA ASN A 150 -10.65 -12.54 -1.39
C ASN A 150 -9.87 -12.72 -2.71
N MET A 151 -8.54 -12.63 -2.64
CA MET A 151 -7.62 -12.89 -3.75
C MET A 151 -6.43 -13.71 -3.27
N ALA A 152 -5.80 -14.44 -4.19
CA ALA A 152 -4.47 -15.00 -3.99
C ALA A 152 -3.44 -14.06 -4.63
N VAL A 153 -2.23 -14.01 -4.08
CA VAL A 153 -1.15 -13.16 -4.58
C VAL A 153 0.21 -13.86 -4.50
N ARG A 154 1.06 -13.60 -5.47
CA ARG A 154 2.49 -13.89 -5.44
C ARG A 154 3.28 -12.70 -5.95
N VAL A 155 4.42 -12.43 -5.31
CA VAL A 155 5.31 -11.32 -5.67
C VAL A 155 6.72 -11.85 -5.84
N TRP A 156 7.42 -11.39 -6.86
CA TRP A 156 8.82 -11.71 -7.12
C TRP A 156 9.67 -10.44 -7.30
N LEU A 157 10.91 -10.53 -6.83
CA LEU A 157 11.98 -9.57 -7.09
C LEU A 157 13.10 -10.31 -7.81
N ASP A 158 13.47 -9.88 -9.02
CA ASP A 158 14.50 -10.50 -9.87
C ASP A 158 14.31 -12.02 -10.05
N GLY A 159 13.05 -12.43 -10.21
CA GLY A 159 12.64 -13.83 -10.35
C GLY A 159 12.61 -14.63 -9.04
N GLN A 160 13.04 -14.05 -7.91
CA GLN A 160 12.97 -14.69 -6.59
C GLN A 160 11.62 -14.39 -5.93
N LEU A 161 10.93 -15.43 -5.47
CA LEU A 161 9.64 -15.31 -4.80
C LEU A 161 9.82 -14.64 -3.42
N VAL A 162 9.13 -13.51 -3.20
CA VAL A 162 9.22 -12.74 -1.95
C VAL A 162 7.94 -12.79 -1.12
N ILE A 163 6.77 -12.91 -1.77
CA ILE A 163 5.47 -13.16 -1.11
C ILE A 163 4.82 -14.36 -1.81
N ASP A 164 4.46 -15.40 -1.07
CA ASP A 164 3.75 -16.58 -1.57
C ASP A 164 2.42 -16.79 -0.83
N LYS A 165 1.33 -16.33 -1.44
CA LYS A 165 -0.04 -16.48 -0.93
C LYS A 165 -0.93 -17.01 -2.04
N GLY A 166 -0.61 -18.21 -2.51
CA GLY A 166 -1.35 -18.89 -3.59
C GLY A 166 -2.78 -19.34 -3.24
N THR A 167 -3.23 -19.16 -1.99
CA THR A 167 -4.60 -19.44 -1.57
C THR A 167 -5.38 -18.14 -1.45
N VAL A 168 -6.59 -18.12 -2.01
CA VAL A 168 -7.51 -16.98 -1.91
C VAL A 168 -7.79 -16.70 -0.44
N SER A 169 -7.43 -15.51 0.01
CA SER A 169 -7.53 -15.13 1.42
C SER A 169 -7.77 -13.63 1.58
N TRP A 170 -8.03 -13.24 2.82
CA TRP A 170 -8.03 -11.84 3.25
C TRP A 170 -6.80 -11.63 4.11
N GLY A 171 -6.05 -10.57 3.86
CA GLY A 171 -4.94 -10.21 4.72
C GLY A 171 -3.86 -9.38 4.05
N ARG A 172 -3.04 -8.82 4.94
CA ARG A 172 -1.86 -8.03 4.60
C ARG A 172 -0.65 -8.94 4.61
N ASN A 173 0.11 -8.87 3.53
CA ASN A 173 1.28 -9.72 3.32
C ASN A 173 2.47 -8.80 3.11
N LEU A 174 3.42 -8.86 4.05
CA LEU A 174 4.61 -8.02 4.06
C LEU A 174 5.85 -8.88 3.89
N ALA A 175 6.81 -8.40 3.11
CA ALA A 175 8.13 -8.99 2.99
C ALA A 175 9.19 -7.89 2.93
N ALA A 176 10.07 -7.84 3.94
CA ALA A 176 11.25 -6.97 3.90
C ALA A 176 12.37 -7.65 3.11
N LYS A 177 12.99 -6.91 2.17
CA LYS A 177 14.13 -7.37 1.38
C LYS A 177 15.19 -6.28 1.31
N ASN A 178 16.45 -6.69 1.35
CA ASN A 178 17.55 -5.82 0.98
C ASN A 178 17.65 -5.80 -0.55
N VAL A 179 17.61 -4.60 -1.15
CA VAL A 179 17.64 -4.39 -2.60
C VAL A 179 18.79 -3.45 -2.91
N THR A 180 19.51 -3.72 -3.99
CA THR A 180 20.55 -2.81 -4.49
C THR A 180 19.93 -1.61 -5.20
N ALA A 181 20.63 -0.49 -5.27
CA ALA A 181 20.23 0.63 -6.11
C ALA A 181 20.27 0.23 -7.60
N GLY A 182 19.34 0.78 -8.38
CA GLY A 182 19.24 0.53 -9.82
C GLY A 182 17.91 -0.10 -10.21
N ASP A 183 17.86 -0.59 -11.44
CA ASP A 183 16.64 -1.15 -12.02
C ASP A 183 16.52 -2.64 -11.71
N HIS A 184 15.38 -3.03 -11.16
CA HIS A 184 15.08 -4.40 -10.77
C HIS A 184 13.77 -4.89 -11.40
N ALA A 185 13.67 -6.19 -11.66
CA ALA A 185 12.44 -6.78 -12.16
C ALA A 185 11.50 -7.07 -11.00
N VAL A 186 10.33 -6.41 -10.98
CA VAL A 186 9.27 -6.68 -10.01
C VAL A 186 8.09 -7.32 -10.73
N GLN A 187 7.68 -8.50 -10.25
CA GLN A 187 6.52 -9.21 -10.76
C GLN A 187 5.49 -9.39 -9.66
N VAL A 188 4.22 -9.17 -9.99
CA VAL A 188 3.08 -9.44 -9.11
C VAL A 188 2.05 -10.25 -9.89
N ALA A 189 1.59 -11.35 -9.33
CA ALA A 189 0.53 -12.16 -9.91
C ALA A 189 -0.57 -12.36 -8.89
N PHE A 190 -1.82 -12.12 -9.29
CA PHE A 190 -2.96 -12.31 -8.42
C PHE A 190 -4.17 -12.86 -9.18
N TRP A 191 -5.03 -13.58 -8.48
CA TRP A 191 -6.20 -14.22 -9.08
C TRP A 191 -7.32 -14.39 -8.07
N LYS A 192 -8.54 -14.49 -8.59
CA LYS A 192 -9.75 -14.75 -7.79
C LYS A 192 -10.70 -15.69 -8.50
N SER A 193 -11.55 -16.36 -7.72
CA SER A 193 -12.66 -17.15 -8.23
C SER A 193 -13.92 -16.31 -8.42
N SER A 194 -14.42 -15.64 -7.38
CA SER A 194 -15.66 -14.84 -7.47
C SER A 194 -15.82 -13.92 -6.26
N GLY A 195 -16.73 -12.96 -6.35
CA GLY A 195 -17.13 -12.09 -5.24
C GLY A 195 -16.37 -10.78 -5.17
N ASP A 196 -16.65 -10.01 -4.11
CA ASP A 196 -15.95 -8.77 -3.78
C ASP A 196 -14.46 -9.05 -3.62
N SER A 197 -13.61 -8.18 -4.17
CA SER A 197 -12.17 -8.45 -4.20
C SER A 197 -11.36 -7.18 -4.37
N PHE A 198 -10.18 -7.16 -3.77
CA PHE A 198 -9.16 -6.14 -3.99
C PHE A 198 -7.77 -6.73 -3.89
N GLU A 199 -6.84 -6.06 -4.58
CA GLU A 199 -5.40 -6.22 -4.42
C GLU A 199 -4.80 -4.83 -4.35
N PHE A 200 -3.98 -4.56 -3.35
CA PHE A 200 -3.27 -3.31 -3.19
C PHE A 200 -1.80 -3.59 -2.95
N PHE A 201 -0.95 -3.25 -3.93
CA PHE A 201 0.47 -3.54 -3.87
C PHE A 201 1.32 -2.27 -3.86
N SER A 202 2.40 -2.30 -3.08
CA SER A 202 3.43 -1.26 -3.02
C SER A 202 4.79 -1.84 -2.62
N VAL A 203 5.87 -1.18 -3.05
CA VAL A 203 7.23 -1.44 -2.57
C VAL A 203 7.80 -0.13 -2.07
N SER A 204 8.16 -0.02 -0.80
CA SER A 204 8.62 1.26 -0.23
C SER A 204 9.92 1.11 0.54
N GLN A 205 10.73 2.17 0.53
CA GLN A 205 11.96 2.20 1.32
C GLN A 205 11.60 2.23 2.81
N MET A 206 12.27 1.40 3.62
CA MET A 206 12.08 1.40 5.07
C MET A 206 12.78 2.56 5.76
N GLY A 207 12.22 2.98 6.88
CA GLY A 207 12.83 3.92 7.82
C GLY A 207 12.44 5.37 7.56
N PRO A 208 12.91 6.29 8.43
CA PRO A 208 12.61 7.70 8.33
C PRO A 208 13.38 8.39 7.19
N GLY A 209 12.77 9.44 6.64
CA GLY A 209 13.41 10.42 5.79
C GLY A 209 14.05 11.57 6.57
N PRO A 210 14.73 12.51 5.88
CA PRO A 210 15.27 13.73 6.47
C PRO A 210 14.16 14.56 7.13
N ALA A 211 14.41 15.02 8.35
CA ALA A 211 13.45 15.85 9.07
C ALA A 211 13.17 17.17 8.33
N SER A 212 11.91 17.62 8.32
CA SER A 212 11.60 18.96 7.80
C SER A 212 12.13 20.08 8.71
N THR A 213 12.63 21.15 8.10
CA THR A 213 13.12 22.37 8.78
C THR A 213 12.17 23.56 8.63
N ASN A 214 11.05 23.41 7.90
CA ASN A 214 10.13 24.52 7.59
C ASN A 214 8.83 24.50 8.40
N GLY A 215 8.74 23.60 9.39
CA GLY A 215 7.55 23.44 10.24
C GLY A 215 6.48 22.51 9.66
N ASN A 216 6.69 21.88 8.50
CA ASN A 216 5.80 20.84 7.98
C ASN A 216 5.91 19.57 8.82
N TYR A 217 4.81 18.82 8.91
CA TYR A 217 4.70 17.61 9.76
C TYR A 217 5.26 16.34 9.12
N PHE A 218 5.89 16.42 7.95
CA PHE A 218 6.48 15.27 7.26
C PHE A 218 7.88 15.62 6.76
N SER A 219 8.66 14.60 6.39
CA SER A 219 10.04 14.71 5.93
C SER A 219 10.24 15.76 4.85
N ALA A 220 11.43 16.35 4.79
CA ALA A 220 11.77 17.38 3.81
C ALA A 220 11.63 16.90 2.36
N ASP A 221 11.83 15.61 2.11
CA ASP A 221 11.67 14.96 0.80
C ASP A 221 10.31 14.26 0.61
N SER A 222 9.37 14.43 1.55
CA SER A 222 7.98 13.99 1.37
C SER A 222 7.40 14.58 0.09
N PHE A 223 6.63 13.78 -0.64
CA PHE A 223 5.87 14.22 -1.81
C PHE A 223 4.89 15.36 -1.50
N TRP A 224 4.51 15.56 -0.23
CA TRP A 224 3.76 16.73 0.23
C TRP A 224 4.60 18.01 0.25
N ASN A 225 5.90 17.91 0.52
CA ASN A 225 6.80 19.06 0.70
C ASN A 225 7.61 19.39 -0.56
N THR A 226 7.55 18.54 -1.58
CA THR A 226 8.28 18.70 -2.84
C THR A 226 7.46 19.50 -3.85
N PRO A 227 7.97 20.63 -4.41
CA PRO A 227 7.32 21.35 -5.50
C PRO A 227 7.10 20.48 -6.74
N ILE A 228 6.17 20.89 -7.61
CA ILE A 228 5.97 20.24 -8.89
C ILE A 228 7.14 20.61 -9.82
N PRO A 229 7.81 19.63 -10.46
CA PRO A 229 8.83 19.92 -11.47
C PRO A 229 8.29 20.74 -12.64
N ALA A 230 9.10 21.65 -13.19
CA ALA A 230 8.69 22.51 -14.30
C ALA A 230 8.31 21.72 -15.56
N ASP A 231 8.91 20.55 -15.76
CA ASP A 231 8.69 19.62 -16.87
C ASP A 231 7.66 18.52 -16.54
N ALA A 232 6.91 18.65 -15.44
CA ALA A 232 5.88 17.68 -15.08
C ALA A 232 4.87 17.51 -16.21
N GLN A 233 4.70 16.26 -16.64
CA GLN A 233 3.82 15.88 -17.74
C GLN A 233 2.36 15.82 -17.28
N ILE A 234 1.46 16.32 -18.11
CA ILE A 234 0.01 16.22 -17.90
C ILE A 234 -0.45 14.83 -18.33
N ASP A 235 -1.30 14.19 -17.53
CA ASP A 235 -1.91 12.91 -17.89
C ASP A 235 -2.84 13.12 -19.09
N SER A 236 -2.78 12.23 -20.09
CA SER A 236 -3.62 12.34 -21.29
C SER A 236 -5.13 12.28 -21.00
N ARG A 237 -5.53 11.81 -19.81
CA ARG A 237 -6.92 11.78 -19.34
C ARG A 237 -7.36 13.07 -18.65
N SER A 238 -6.45 14.00 -18.40
CA SER A 238 -6.70 15.24 -17.63
C SER A 238 -7.91 16.01 -18.17
N ASP A 239 -8.00 16.24 -19.48
CA ASP A 239 -9.12 16.99 -20.07
C ASP A 239 -10.47 16.30 -19.83
N GLY A 240 -10.51 14.97 -19.94
CA GLY A 240 -11.70 14.17 -19.66
C GLY A 240 -12.11 14.26 -18.19
N TRP A 241 -11.15 14.21 -17.28
CA TRP A 241 -11.37 14.35 -15.85
C TRP A 241 -11.84 15.76 -15.46
N VAL A 242 -11.26 16.80 -16.05
CA VAL A 242 -11.72 18.20 -15.88
C VAL A 242 -13.16 18.34 -16.36
N ALA A 243 -13.51 17.76 -17.52
CA ALA A 243 -14.88 17.77 -18.02
C ALA A 243 -15.86 17.06 -17.07
N MET A 244 -15.47 15.92 -16.48
CA MET A 244 -16.29 15.21 -15.48
C MET A 244 -16.52 16.04 -14.21
N LEU A 245 -15.60 16.96 -13.87
CA LEU A 245 -15.73 17.89 -12.75
C LEU A 245 -16.49 19.19 -13.11
N GLY A 246 -16.90 19.37 -14.37
CA GLY A 246 -17.53 20.62 -14.84
C GLY A 246 -18.83 21.03 -14.12
N ASN A 247 -19.53 20.05 -13.52
CA ASN A 247 -20.76 20.28 -12.75
C ASN A 247 -20.51 20.72 -11.29
N GLN A 248 -19.25 20.83 -10.85
CA GLN A 248 -18.91 21.32 -9.52
C GLN A 248 -19.03 22.85 -9.46
N ASN A 249 -19.49 23.40 -8.33
CA ASN A 249 -19.65 24.84 -8.12
C ASN A 249 -18.36 25.59 -7.76
N GLY A 250 -17.20 24.93 -7.91
CA GLY A 250 -15.91 25.39 -7.40
C GLY A 250 -15.11 24.26 -6.76
N ILE A 251 -13.96 24.63 -6.20
CA ILE A 251 -13.20 23.77 -5.30
C ILE A 251 -13.64 24.15 -3.89
N SER A 252 -14.45 23.30 -3.27
CA SER A 252 -14.97 23.52 -1.92
C SER A 252 -13.86 23.56 -0.88
N LEU A 253 -14.15 24.17 0.27
CA LEU A 253 -13.23 24.25 1.40
C LEU A 253 -13.88 23.66 2.65
N ASN A 254 -13.32 22.57 3.15
CA ASN A 254 -13.64 22.07 4.49
C ASN A 254 -12.83 22.85 5.52
N SER A 255 -13.49 23.40 6.54
CA SER A 255 -12.82 24.27 7.53
C SER A 255 -13.33 24.12 8.97
N SER A 256 -14.61 23.77 9.15
CA SER A 256 -15.22 23.52 10.47
C SER A 256 -15.77 22.11 10.64
N THR A 257 -16.16 21.47 9.53
CA THR A 257 -16.60 20.08 9.43
C THR A 257 -15.89 19.41 8.27
N TRP A 258 -15.83 18.07 8.31
CA TRP A 258 -15.12 17.24 7.33
C TRP A 258 -13.63 17.61 7.23
N THR A 259 -13.07 18.05 8.36
CA THR A 259 -11.66 18.37 8.54
C THR A 259 -11.23 18.26 9.99
N GLN A 260 -9.95 17.96 10.21
CA GLN A 260 -9.43 17.46 11.47
C GLN A 260 -8.84 18.55 12.37
N PRO A 261 -9.14 18.53 13.68
CA PRO A 261 -8.39 19.29 14.67
C PRO A 261 -7.05 18.59 14.97
N ILE A 262 -5.98 19.38 15.08
CA ILE A 262 -4.62 18.89 15.33
C ILE A 262 -4.22 19.23 16.77
N TYR A 263 -4.11 18.22 17.63
CA TYR A 263 -3.61 18.40 18.99
C TYR A 263 -2.13 18.00 19.08
N VAL A 264 -1.28 18.99 19.31
CA VAL A 264 0.14 18.76 19.57
C VAL A 264 0.31 18.44 21.06
N ALA A 265 0.73 17.21 21.37
CA ALA A 265 0.95 16.71 22.72
C ALA A 265 2.43 16.87 23.11
N PRO A 266 2.77 17.73 24.09
CA PRO A 266 4.14 17.88 24.57
C PRO A 266 4.64 16.64 25.31
N ALA A 267 5.96 16.54 25.46
CA ALA A 267 6.57 15.52 26.29
C ALA A 267 6.01 15.52 27.73
N GLY A 268 5.69 14.34 28.25
CA GLY A 268 5.06 14.17 29.57
C GLY A 268 3.53 14.21 29.56
N THR A 269 2.87 14.39 28.41
CA THR A 269 1.41 14.25 28.29
C THR A 269 0.98 12.84 28.73
N PRO A 270 -0.02 12.70 29.62
CA PRO A 270 -0.54 11.39 30.03
C PRO A 270 -1.05 10.59 28.83
N THR A 271 -0.93 9.26 28.89
CA THR A 271 -1.40 8.38 27.83
C THR A 271 -2.76 7.76 28.14
N ARG A 272 -3.53 7.43 27.10
CA ARG A 272 -4.80 6.70 27.21
C ARG A 272 -4.86 5.61 26.14
N ALA A 273 -5.36 4.43 26.52
CA ALA A 273 -5.65 3.36 25.57
C ALA A 273 -6.99 3.64 24.87
N ILE A 274 -6.97 3.67 23.54
CA ILE A 274 -8.12 3.85 22.66
C ILE A 274 -8.44 2.51 22.01
N ARG A 275 -9.69 2.05 22.13
CA ARG A 275 -10.14 0.84 21.45
C ARG A 275 -10.45 1.16 19.99
N ILE A 276 -9.81 0.47 19.06
CA ILE A 276 -10.12 0.54 17.63
C ILE A 276 -11.06 -0.63 17.28
N THR A 277 -12.31 -0.31 16.93
CA THR A 277 -13.36 -1.33 16.88
C THR A 277 -13.33 -2.17 15.61
N ASN A 278 -12.85 -1.65 14.48
CA ASN A 278 -12.80 -2.41 13.22
C ASN A 278 -11.82 -3.60 13.28
N SER A 279 -10.75 -3.52 14.09
CA SER A 279 -9.81 -4.63 14.31
C SER A 279 -9.88 -5.24 15.71
N ASN A 280 -10.70 -4.68 16.60
CA ASN A 280 -10.76 -5.03 18.01
C ASN A 280 -9.40 -4.96 18.74
N LYS A 281 -8.63 -3.89 18.49
CA LYS A 281 -7.31 -3.66 19.11
C LYS A 281 -7.28 -2.38 19.95
N TYR A 282 -6.18 -2.19 20.66
CA TYR A 282 -5.97 -1.00 21.48
C TYR A 282 -4.73 -0.23 21.01
N LEU A 283 -4.89 1.07 20.87
CA LEU A 283 -3.83 2.02 20.55
C LEU A 283 -3.57 2.91 21.76
N THR A 284 -2.34 3.01 22.23
CA THR A 284 -2.00 3.89 23.36
C THR A 284 -1.43 5.19 22.84
N VAL A 285 -2.15 6.30 23.05
CA VAL A 285 -1.79 7.63 22.54
C VAL A 285 -1.65 8.63 23.70
N PRO A 286 -0.84 9.70 23.58
CA PRO A 286 -0.94 10.82 24.49
C PRO A 286 -2.32 11.46 24.39
N TYR A 287 -2.93 11.81 25.52
CA TYR A 287 -4.32 12.25 25.55
C TYR A 287 -4.59 13.20 26.71
N LEU A 288 -5.25 14.31 26.41
CA LEU A 288 -5.82 15.21 27.42
C LEU A 288 -7.36 15.19 27.34
N PRO A 289 -8.08 15.23 28.48
CA PRO A 289 -9.55 15.28 28.49
C PRO A 289 -10.17 16.48 27.77
N SER A 290 -9.37 17.49 27.38
CA SER A 290 -9.79 18.63 26.58
C SER A 290 -9.82 18.35 25.08
N TYR A 291 -9.21 17.26 24.60
CA TYR A 291 -9.19 16.93 23.18
C TYR A 291 -10.61 16.61 22.67
N ARG A 292 -10.97 17.20 21.54
CA ARG A 292 -12.29 17.08 20.91
C ARG A 292 -12.10 16.76 19.43
N ALA A 293 -12.85 15.77 18.94
CA ALA A 293 -12.94 15.44 17.53
C ALA A 293 -13.71 16.49 16.72
N SER A 294 -13.60 16.42 15.39
CA SER A 294 -14.38 17.26 14.47
C SER A 294 -15.90 17.07 14.68
N PRO A 295 -16.73 18.14 14.54
CA PRO A 295 -18.16 18.09 14.80
C PRO A 295 -18.96 17.59 13.58
N ASP A 296 -18.59 16.41 13.06
CA ASP A 296 -19.19 15.78 11.89
C ASP A 296 -19.23 14.25 12.04
N GLY A 297 -19.74 13.56 11.01
CA GLY A 297 -19.93 12.11 11.03
C GLY A 297 -18.63 11.31 11.14
N ASP A 298 -17.51 11.88 10.66
CA ASP A 298 -16.21 11.22 10.75
C ASP A 298 -15.63 11.37 12.15
N SER A 299 -16.05 12.39 12.92
CA SER A 299 -15.58 12.65 14.29
C SER A 299 -14.07 12.41 14.40
N ALA A 300 -13.33 13.02 13.48
CA ALA A 300 -11.92 12.75 13.28
C ALA A 300 -11.07 13.51 14.32
N LEU A 301 -9.98 12.89 14.77
CA LEU A 301 -9.06 13.46 15.74
C LEU A 301 -7.62 13.15 15.37
N ILE A 302 -6.77 14.18 15.29
CA ILE A 302 -5.33 14.02 15.10
C ILE A 302 -4.60 14.40 16.38
N ILE A 303 -3.67 13.54 16.81
CA ILE A 303 -2.79 13.79 17.96
C ILE A 303 -1.34 13.62 17.50
N VAL A 304 -0.53 14.68 17.62
CA VAL A 304 0.90 14.67 17.32
C VAL A 304 1.69 14.55 18.63
N ASP A 305 2.30 13.39 18.88
CA ASP A 305 3.20 13.13 20.00
C ASP A 305 4.59 13.71 19.72
N GLN A 306 4.91 14.85 20.35
CA GLN A 306 6.22 15.49 20.17
C GLN A 306 7.37 14.69 20.75
N ALA A 307 7.13 13.86 21.77
CA ALA A 307 8.20 13.08 22.40
C ALA A 307 8.63 11.91 21.53
N LYS A 308 7.68 11.28 20.82
CA LYS A 308 7.96 10.15 19.93
C LYS A 308 8.16 10.53 18.47
N GLY A 309 7.70 11.72 18.05
CA GLY A 309 7.65 12.08 16.64
C GLY A 309 6.62 11.23 15.89
N CYS A 310 5.45 11.01 16.50
CA CYS A 310 4.37 10.21 15.91
C CYS A 310 3.10 11.03 15.77
N ALA A 311 2.37 10.85 14.67
CA ALA A 311 1.00 11.33 14.52
C ALA A 311 0.04 10.16 14.61
N TYR A 312 -1.03 10.31 15.37
CA TYR A 312 -2.12 9.35 15.54
C TYR A 312 -3.39 9.96 14.97
N GLU A 313 -4.00 9.29 14.01
CA GLU A 313 -5.20 9.74 13.31
C GLU A 313 -6.34 8.75 13.60
N LEU A 314 -7.45 9.25 14.14
CA LEU A 314 -8.55 8.44 14.65
C LEU A 314 -9.86 8.80 13.93
N GLU A 315 -10.52 7.80 13.34
CA GLU A 315 -11.83 7.93 12.72
C GLU A 315 -12.94 7.53 13.69
N MET A 316 -14.06 8.23 13.67
CA MET A 316 -15.23 8.08 14.54
C MET A 316 -14.84 8.05 16.02
N PHE A 317 -13.93 8.95 16.42
CA PHE A 317 -13.47 9.02 17.79
C PHE A 317 -14.60 9.47 18.71
N ASN A 318 -14.76 8.77 19.83
CA ASN A 318 -15.68 9.17 20.90
C ASN A 318 -15.00 9.30 22.26
N ASN A 319 -15.63 10.07 23.14
CA ASN A 319 -15.09 10.42 24.46
C ASN A 319 -14.99 9.22 25.43
N SER A 320 -15.56 8.07 25.06
CA SER A 320 -15.41 6.80 25.78
C SER A 320 -14.12 6.05 25.41
N SER A 321 -13.18 6.70 24.72
CA SER A 321 -11.91 6.12 24.24
C SER A 321 -12.09 4.97 23.27
N SER A 322 -12.94 5.21 22.28
CA SER A 322 -13.09 4.33 21.15
C SER A 322 -12.99 5.13 19.86
N ALA A 323 -12.43 4.49 18.83
CA ALA A 323 -12.45 4.94 17.44
C ALA A 323 -12.84 3.73 16.58
N VAL A 324 -13.37 3.97 15.38
CA VAL A 324 -13.69 2.89 14.44
C VAL A 324 -12.43 2.41 13.74
N ALA A 325 -11.63 3.33 13.21
CA ALA A 325 -10.38 3.07 12.52
C ALA A 325 -9.27 4.00 13.02
N SER A 326 -8.02 3.66 12.69
CA SER A 326 -6.87 4.51 12.99
C SER A 326 -5.72 4.28 12.02
N ALA A 327 -4.91 5.32 11.82
CA ALA A 327 -3.55 5.19 11.31
C ALA A 327 -2.58 5.94 12.21
N SER A 328 -1.34 5.49 12.20
CA SER A 328 -0.24 6.27 12.77
C SER A 328 0.75 6.65 11.67
N TYR A 329 1.58 7.64 11.93
CA TYR A 329 2.60 8.10 10.99
C TYR A 329 3.83 8.58 11.74
N HIS A 330 5.01 8.44 11.13
CA HIS A 330 6.18 9.18 11.59
C HIS A 330 6.01 10.67 11.29
N ALA A 331 5.69 11.44 12.33
CA ALA A 331 5.69 12.89 12.22
C ALA A 331 7.13 13.39 12.00
N TYR A 332 7.26 14.45 11.21
CA TYR A 332 8.47 15.17 10.83
C TYR A 332 9.46 14.40 9.94
N THR A 333 9.41 13.06 9.95
CA THR A 333 10.38 12.19 9.29
C THR A 333 9.75 11.15 8.35
N GLY A 334 8.46 10.84 8.49
CA GLY A 334 7.72 10.02 7.52
C GLY A 334 7.36 10.82 6.26
N THR A 335 6.90 10.15 5.21
CA THR A 335 6.45 10.85 3.99
C THR A 335 4.98 11.20 3.98
N GLY A 336 4.18 10.72 4.96
CA GLY A 336 2.75 11.02 5.05
C GLY A 336 1.88 10.16 4.13
N GLY A 337 2.38 9.01 3.69
CA GLY A 337 1.62 7.93 3.07
C GLY A 337 1.86 6.62 3.80
N HIS A 338 0.92 5.70 3.69
CA HIS A 338 0.97 4.39 4.36
C HIS A 338 0.83 3.26 3.33
N THR A 339 1.43 2.10 3.59
CA THR A 339 1.07 0.86 2.87
C THR A 339 -0.42 0.59 3.06
N SER A 340 -1.11 -0.09 2.15
CA SER A 340 -2.56 -0.26 2.37
C SER A 340 -2.83 -1.12 3.62
N GLY A 341 -3.86 -0.75 4.38
CA GLY A 341 -4.22 -1.50 5.57
C GLY A 341 -4.91 -0.74 6.69
N PRO A 342 -4.44 0.43 7.17
CA PRO A 342 -5.00 1.00 8.39
C PRO A 342 -6.49 1.40 8.28
N ALA A 343 -7.05 1.40 7.06
CA ALA A 343 -8.48 1.57 6.82
C ALA A 343 -9.03 2.88 7.41
N HIS A 344 -8.20 3.92 7.36
CA HIS A 344 -8.48 5.24 7.93
C HIS A 344 -8.73 6.32 6.87
N ALA A 345 -8.26 6.13 5.63
CA ALA A 345 -8.44 7.06 4.53
C ALA A 345 -8.53 6.31 3.19
N GLY A 346 -9.33 6.83 2.26
CA GLY A 346 -9.54 6.23 0.94
C GLY A 346 -8.24 5.89 0.23
N GLY A 347 -7.26 6.82 0.19
CA GLY A 347 -5.97 6.65 -0.50
C GLY A 347 -4.80 6.21 0.39
N GLU A 348 -5.02 5.98 1.69
CA GLU A 348 -3.98 5.72 2.72
C GLU A 348 -2.93 6.83 2.80
N LEU A 349 -3.41 8.06 2.66
CA LEU A 349 -2.66 9.29 2.81
C LEU A 349 -3.09 9.97 4.11
N SER A 350 -2.12 10.45 4.88
CA SER A 350 -2.35 11.10 6.18
C SER A 350 -3.34 12.25 6.06
N TRP A 351 -4.27 12.34 7.02
CA TRP A 351 -5.12 13.52 7.19
C TRP A 351 -4.35 14.73 7.67
N LEU A 352 -3.29 14.56 8.47
CA LEU A 352 -2.40 15.66 8.86
C LEU A 352 -1.69 16.26 7.64
N ALA A 353 -1.39 15.43 6.65
CA ALA A 353 -0.69 15.86 5.45
C ALA A 353 -1.61 16.67 4.52
N GLY A 354 -1.10 17.80 4.04
CA GLY A 354 -1.79 18.62 3.05
C GLY A 354 -2.97 19.45 3.57
N LEU A 355 -3.22 19.50 4.88
CA LEU A 355 -4.12 20.48 5.50
C LEU A 355 -3.53 21.88 5.44
N ILE A 356 -4.37 22.86 5.09
CA ILE A 356 -4.00 24.28 5.16
C ILE A 356 -4.09 24.74 6.63
N ARG A 357 -2.98 25.18 7.22
CA ARG A 357 -2.91 25.52 8.65
C ARG A 357 -3.11 27.02 8.89
N SER A 358 -3.67 27.37 10.04
CA SER A 358 -3.84 28.77 10.45
C SER A 358 -2.49 29.50 10.50
N SER A 359 -1.45 28.84 11.00
CA SER A 359 -0.09 29.39 11.07
C SER A 359 0.49 29.76 9.70
N GLU A 360 0.19 28.99 8.65
CA GLU A 360 0.66 29.22 7.28
C GLU A 360 -0.04 30.42 6.65
N VAL A 361 -1.37 30.46 6.75
CA VAL A 361 -2.17 31.58 6.26
C VAL A 361 -1.77 32.87 6.98
N ASN A 362 -1.57 32.79 8.30
CA ASN A 362 -1.14 33.93 9.10
C ASN A 362 0.30 34.39 8.76
N ALA A 363 1.16 33.47 8.33
CA ALA A 363 2.51 33.75 7.83
C ALA A 363 2.55 34.19 6.35
N GLY A 364 1.43 34.11 5.64
CA GLY A 364 1.26 34.63 4.29
C GLY A 364 1.50 33.64 3.14
N GLY A 365 1.63 32.34 3.41
CA GLY A 365 1.88 31.36 2.35
C GLY A 365 1.76 29.90 2.77
N ILE A 366 1.32 29.06 1.83
CA ILE A 366 1.16 27.62 1.98
C ILE A 366 2.21 26.94 1.09
N ASN A 367 3.19 26.29 1.72
CA ASN A 367 4.40 25.79 1.05
C ASN A 367 4.46 24.26 1.04
N HIS A 368 3.35 23.63 0.69
CA HIS A 368 3.21 22.19 0.53
C HIS A 368 2.02 21.87 -0.40
N ALA A 369 1.97 20.63 -0.88
CA ALA A 369 0.86 20.12 -1.67
C ALA A 369 -0.38 19.95 -0.79
N LEU A 370 -1.56 20.16 -1.36
CA LEU A 370 -2.83 20.09 -0.63
C LEU A 370 -3.43 18.68 -0.65
N ARG A 371 -4.10 18.29 0.43
CA ARG A 371 -4.99 17.13 0.41
C ARG A 371 -6.28 17.53 -0.28
N TYR A 372 -6.74 16.73 -1.24
CA TYR A 372 -8.07 16.89 -1.82
C TYR A 372 -8.86 15.58 -1.88
N ALA A 373 -10.18 15.72 -1.96
CA ALA A 373 -11.12 14.65 -2.22
C ALA A 373 -12.08 15.05 -3.35
N LEU A 374 -12.69 14.09 -4.05
CA LEU A 374 -13.53 14.38 -5.21
C LEU A 374 -14.62 13.32 -5.50
N PRO A 375 -15.66 13.65 -6.31
CA PRO A 375 -16.81 12.76 -6.55
C PRO A 375 -16.59 11.67 -7.60
N ILE A 376 -15.49 11.75 -8.34
CA ILE A 376 -15.19 10.86 -9.46
C ILE A 376 -13.97 9.97 -9.17
N GLY A 377 -13.81 9.54 -7.92
CA GLY A 377 -12.74 8.63 -7.51
C GLY A 377 -12.82 7.31 -8.28
N SER A 378 -11.70 6.88 -8.86
CA SER A 378 -11.56 5.60 -9.55
C SER A 378 -11.42 4.45 -8.56
N PRO A 379 -11.85 3.21 -8.88
CA PRO A 379 -11.46 2.03 -8.10
C PRO A 379 -9.96 1.71 -8.16
N ARG A 380 -9.20 2.42 -8.99
CA ARG A 380 -7.73 2.34 -9.09
C ARG A 380 -7.05 3.42 -8.27
N PHE A 381 -5.76 3.25 -8.04
CA PHE A 381 -4.90 4.19 -7.34
C PHE A 381 -3.61 4.43 -8.13
N ALA A 382 -2.85 5.44 -7.77
CA ALA A 382 -1.51 5.72 -8.25
C ALA A 382 -0.66 6.19 -7.07
N TYR A 383 0.63 5.86 -7.06
CA TYR A 383 1.50 6.31 -5.99
C TYR A 383 1.57 7.86 -5.98
N PRO A 384 1.58 8.49 -4.80
CA PRO A 384 1.81 7.92 -3.46
C PRO A 384 0.63 7.22 -2.79
N GLY A 385 -0.59 7.31 -3.33
CA GLY A 385 -1.71 6.53 -2.80
C GLY A 385 -1.46 5.03 -2.98
N THR A 386 -1.92 4.20 -2.04
CA THR A 386 -1.68 2.74 -2.07
C THR A 386 -2.94 1.91 -2.17
N ARG A 387 -4.12 2.53 -2.10
CA ARG A 387 -5.40 1.87 -2.29
C ARG A 387 -6.41 2.84 -2.88
N SER A 388 -7.61 2.34 -3.17
CA SER A 388 -8.74 3.22 -3.45
C SER A 388 -10.07 2.73 -2.88
N ASP A 389 -10.93 3.66 -2.47
CA ASP A 389 -12.35 3.42 -2.19
C ASP A 389 -13.29 3.88 -3.31
N GLY A 390 -12.73 4.52 -4.35
CA GLY A 390 -13.46 5.07 -5.48
C GLY A 390 -14.25 4.02 -6.26
N THR A 391 -15.28 4.47 -6.95
CA THR A 391 -16.24 3.59 -7.64
C THR A 391 -16.51 3.98 -9.08
N THR A 392 -15.97 5.10 -9.57
CA THR A 392 -16.24 5.63 -10.90
C THR A 392 -15.29 5.00 -11.92
N PRO A 393 -15.77 4.16 -12.86
CA PRO A 393 -14.92 3.63 -13.93
C PRO A 393 -14.35 4.78 -14.78
N GLY A 394 -13.05 4.75 -15.05
CA GLY A 394 -12.38 5.83 -15.77
C GLY A 394 -12.20 7.13 -14.97
N GLY A 395 -12.62 7.16 -13.70
CA GLY A 395 -12.41 8.29 -12.79
C GLY A 395 -10.94 8.54 -12.46
N ILE A 396 -10.71 9.49 -11.54
CA ILE A 396 -9.37 9.87 -11.11
C ILE A 396 -8.85 8.88 -10.06
N PRO A 397 -7.72 8.20 -10.28
CA PRO A 397 -7.09 7.35 -9.27
C PRO A 397 -6.77 8.11 -7.98
N GLN A 398 -6.97 7.49 -6.82
CA GLN A 398 -6.44 8.06 -5.57
C GLN A 398 -4.90 8.06 -5.58
N GLY A 399 -4.31 9.08 -4.97
CA GLY A 399 -2.90 9.45 -5.11
C GLY A 399 -2.55 10.20 -6.40
N THR A 400 -3.49 10.46 -7.30
CA THR A 400 -3.23 11.36 -8.46
C THR A 400 -2.90 12.76 -7.97
N ARG A 401 -1.85 13.38 -8.52
CA ARG A 401 -1.48 14.77 -8.26
C ARG A 401 -2.20 15.71 -9.22
N MET A 402 -3.00 16.63 -8.72
CA MET A 402 -3.57 17.74 -9.50
C MET A 402 -2.74 19.00 -9.29
N ARG A 403 -2.74 19.91 -10.26
CA ARG A 403 -2.26 21.28 -10.10
C ARG A 403 -3.19 22.27 -10.78
N LEU A 404 -3.11 23.54 -10.39
CA LEU A 404 -3.62 24.62 -11.20
C LEU A 404 -2.56 24.96 -12.26
N ASP A 405 -2.98 25.26 -13.50
CA ASP A 405 -2.06 25.62 -14.58
C ASP A 405 -1.04 26.69 -14.10
N PRO A 406 0.28 26.38 -14.10
CA PRO A 406 1.29 27.27 -13.55
C PRO A 406 1.46 28.54 -14.39
N SER A 407 0.98 28.57 -15.63
CA SER A 407 1.01 29.76 -16.50
C SER A 407 -0.20 30.67 -16.31
N LEU A 408 -1.22 30.22 -15.56
CA LEU A 408 -2.44 30.98 -15.35
C LEU A 408 -2.15 32.27 -14.56
N ASN A 409 -2.53 33.41 -15.14
CA ASN A 409 -2.44 34.69 -14.46
C ASN A 409 -3.61 34.86 -13.46
N LEU A 410 -3.31 34.66 -12.17
CA LEU A 410 -4.30 34.77 -11.10
C LEU A 410 -4.88 36.19 -10.91
N ASP A 411 -4.23 37.24 -11.42
CA ASP A 411 -4.72 38.63 -11.32
C ASP A 411 -5.97 38.88 -12.18
N GLN A 412 -6.26 37.98 -13.14
CA GLN A 412 -7.48 38.01 -13.95
C GLN A 412 -8.70 37.48 -13.20
N PHE A 413 -8.51 36.94 -12.00
CA PHE A 413 -9.56 36.37 -11.16
C PHE A 413 -9.73 37.24 -9.91
N ALA A 414 -10.98 37.54 -9.55
CA ALA A 414 -11.29 38.29 -8.33
C ALA A 414 -11.17 37.40 -7.08
N LEU A 415 -9.96 36.89 -6.82
CA LEU A 415 -9.67 36.02 -5.68
C LEU A 415 -9.49 36.82 -4.39
N THR A 416 -10.04 36.33 -3.29
CA THR A 416 -9.68 36.81 -1.95
C THR A 416 -8.20 36.51 -1.64
N PRO A 417 -7.57 37.19 -0.67
CA PRO A 417 -6.20 36.87 -0.27
C PRO A 417 -6.00 35.40 0.10
N PHE A 418 -6.95 34.78 0.81
CA PHE A 418 -6.92 33.35 1.13
C PHE A 418 -7.00 32.48 -0.13
N GLN A 419 -7.97 32.73 -1.01
CA GLN A 419 -8.11 32.00 -2.27
C GLN A 419 -6.84 32.09 -3.13
N ARG A 420 -6.20 33.27 -3.17
CA ARG A 420 -4.94 33.45 -3.90
C ARG A 420 -3.83 32.58 -3.31
N MET A 421 -3.70 32.49 -1.99
CA MET A 421 -2.71 31.62 -1.34
C MET A 421 -2.94 30.14 -1.71
N VAL A 422 -4.19 29.68 -1.69
CA VAL A 422 -4.54 28.30 -2.08
C VAL A 422 -4.25 28.05 -3.57
N ALA A 423 -4.58 28.99 -4.46
CA ALA A 423 -4.30 28.89 -5.88
C ALA A 423 -2.78 28.83 -6.19
N ILE A 424 -1.98 29.66 -5.50
CA ILE A 424 -0.51 29.62 -5.60
C ILE A 424 0.05 28.28 -5.11
N ALA A 425 -0.47 27.75 -3.99
CA ALA A 425 -0.08 26.43 -3.51
C ALA A 425 -0.40 25.34 -4.55
N LEU A 426 -1.57 25.41 -5.19
CA LEU A 426 -1.96 24.51 -6.28
C LEU A 426 -1.10 24.67 -7.54
N GLN A 427 -0.57 25.86 -7.84
CA GLN A 427 0.37 26.05 -8.97
C GLN A 427 1.76 25.45 -8.65
N ASN A 428 2.27 25.70 -7.44
CA ASN A 428 3.65 25.36 -7.07
C ASN A 428 3.81 23.92 -6.57
N TYR A 429 2.85 23.43 -5.79
CA TYR A 429 2.89 22.12 -5.15
C TYR A 429 1.71 21.23 -5.55
N GLY A 430 0.62 21.79 -6.05
CA GLY A 430 -0.57 21.02 -6.41
C GLY A 430 -1.26 20.41 -5.20
N GLY A 431 -1.92 19.28 -5.41
CA GLY A 431 -2.51 18.48 -4.35
C GLY A 431 -2.63 17.02 -4.75
N TYR A 432 -2.82 16.12 -3.78
CA TYR A 432 -3.00 14.70 -4.01
C TYR A 432 -4.41 14.25 -3.61
N ASN A 433 -5.01 13.41 -4.46
CA ASN A 433 -6.29 12.80 -4.18
C ASN A 433 -6.15 11.81 -3.03
N ALA A 434 -6.76 12.10 -1.88
CA ALA A 434 -6.71 11.23 -0.71
C ALA A 434 -8.03 10.50 -0.43
N ASP A 435 -9.12 10.87 -1.11
CA ASP A 435 -10.46 10.40 -0.75
C ASP A 435 -11.50 10.56 -1.84
N THR A 436 -12.58 9.78 -1.72
CA THR A 436 -13.81 10.01 -2.49
C THR A 436 -14.78 10.86 -1.66
N ALA A 437 -15.34 11.93 -2.25
CA ALA A 437 -16.26 12.84 -1.56
C ALA A 437 -17.39 13.31 -2.47
N GLY A 438 -18.45 13.91 -1.92
CA GLY A 438 -19.57 14.42 -2.73
C GLY A 438 -19.22 15.60 -3.64
N VAL A 439 -18.11 16.29 -3.38
CA VAL A 439 -17.63 17.46 -4.12
C VAL A 439 -16.12 17.45 -4.24
N LEU A 440 -15.56 18.21 -5.20
CA LEU A 440 -14.14 18.51 -5.20
C LEU A 440 -13.82 19.47 -4.05
N ALA A 441 -13.04 19.02 -3.07
CA ALA A 441 -12.74 19.80 -1.87
C ALA A 441 -11.26 19.73 -1.47
N VAL A 442 -10.74 20.85 -0.98
CA VAL A 442 -9.51 20.92 -0.16
C VAL A 442 -9.89 21.22 1.28
N ALA A 443 -8.97 21.03 2.22
CA ALA A 443 -9.26 21.19 3.65
C ALA A 443 -8.25 22.11 4.36
N THR A 444 -8.75 22.95 5.25
CA THR A 444 -7.94 23.62 6.29
C THR A 444 -7.93 22.76 7.55
N GLU A 445 -6.99 22.96 8.47
CA GLU A 445 -7.15 22.43 9.82
C GLU A 445 -8.46 22.94 10.47
N ASN A 446 -9.03 22.15 11.37
CA ASN A 446 -10.08 22.62 12.27
C ASN A 446 -9.45 23.40 13.42
N THR A 447 -9.82 24.68 13.58
CA THR A 447 -9.19 25.58 14.57
C THR A 447 -9.67 25.38 16.01
N MET A 448 -10.36 24.30 16.32
CA MET A 448 -10.71 23.96 17.71
C MET A 448 -9.49 23.77 18.62
N ALA A 449 -8.35 23.39 18.04
CA ALA A 449 -7.10 23.13 18.77
C ALA A 449 -5.98 24.16 18.49
N SER A 450 -6.25 25.16 17.64
CA SER A 450 -5.24 26.12 17.16
C SER A 450 -5.77 27.56 17.18
N ALA A 451 -4.91 28.52 16.84
CA ALA A 451 -5.34 29.91 16.66
C ALA A 451 -6.28 30.03 15.46
N PRO A 452 -7.23 30.98 15.46
CA PRO A 452 -8.06 31.21 14.28
C PRO A 452 -7.23 31.73 13.10
N PHE A 453 -7.76 31.52 11.90
CA PHE A 453 -7.26 32.17 10.68
C PHE A 453 -7.46 33.69 10.75
N ASN A 454 -6.46 34.47 10.32
CA ASN A 454 -6.52 35.93 10.25
C ASN A 454 -7.24 36.46 8.97
N LEU A 455 -7.63 35.57 8.07
CA LEU A 455 -8.34 35.86 6.83
C LEU A 455 -9.69 35.13 6.78
N PRO A 456 -10.71 35.71 6.12
CA PRO A 456 -11.95 34.99 5.80
C PRO A 456 -11.66 33.78 4.90
N LEU A 457 -12.18 32.62 5.28
CA LEU A 457 -12.00 31.37 4.55
C LEU A 457 -13.09 31.20 3.48
N SER A 458 -12.68 30.77 2.28
CA SER A 458 -13.61 30.41 1.20
C SER A 458 -12.95 29.46 0.20
N GLY A 459 -13.76 28.58 -0.41
CA GLY A 459 -13.32 27.72 -1.52
C GLY A 459 -12.96 28.52 -2.78
N LEU A 460 -12.34 27.87 -3.77
CA LEU A 460 -11.97 28.50 -5.03
C LEU A 460 -13.16 28.53 -6.02
N PRO A 461 -13.27 29.57 -6.86
CA PRO A 461 -14.39 29.70 -7.79
C PRO A 461 -14.39 28.63 -8.87
N GLN A 462 -15.59 28.30 -9.39
CA GLN A 462 -15.80 27.33 -10.47
C GLN A 462 -14.95 27.62 -11.72
N THR A 463 -14.70 28.89 -12.02
CA THR A 463 -13.91 29.30 -13.19
C THR A 463 -12.47 28.78 -13.18
N LEU A 464 -11.94 28.35 -12.03
CA LEU A 464 -10.61 27.74 -11.93
C LEU A 464 -10.59 26.24 -12.26
N ILE A 465 -11.74 25.55 -12.27
CA ILE A 465 -11.79 24.09 -12.52
C ILE A 465 -11.27 23.76 -13.92
N GLN A 466 -11.63 24.55 -14.93
CA GLN A 466 -11.18 24.34 -16.31
C GLN A 466 -9.66 24.52 -16.51
N HIS A 467 -8.96 25.08 -15.50
CA HIS A 467 -7.52 25.30 -15.51
C HIS A 467 -6.78 24.27 -14.65
N LEU A 468 -7.46 23.26 -14.12
CA LEU A 468 -6.82 22.15 -13.43
C LEU A 468 -6.10 21.25 -14.45
N GLN A 469 -4.94 20.74 -14.04
CA GLN A 469 -4.15 19.77 -14.77
C GLN A 469 -3.88 18.60 -13.84
N PHE A 470 -4.30 17.40 -14.24
CA PHE A 470 -3.95 16.17 -13.54
C PHE A 470 -2.65 15.63 -14.14
N LEU A 471 -1.67 15.38 -13.29
CA LEU A 471 -0.32 15.04 -13.71
C LEU A 471 -0.17 13.54 -13.92
N LYS A 472 0.64 13.15 -14.91
CA LYS A 472 1.06 11.77 -15.07
C LYS A 472 1.78 11.35 -13.77
N PRO A 473 1.43 10.22 -13.15
CA PRO A 473 2.15 9.72 -11.99
C PRO A 473 3.63 9.50 -12.35
N THR A 474 4.52 10.18 -11.63
CA THR A 474 5.98 10.08 -11.80
C THR A 474 6.68 9.56 -10.55
N VAL A 475 5.97 9.54 -9.41
CA VAL A 475 6.48 9.02 -8.16
C VAL A 475 6.30 7.50 -8.17
N ALA A 476 7.39 6.75 -8.12
CA ALA A 476 7.32 5.31 -7.89
C ALA A 476 7.10 5.05 -6.38
N SER A 477 6.53 3.90 -6.03
CA SER A 477 6.44 3.53 -4.61
C SER A 477 7.81 3.42 -3.94
N THR A 478 8.85 3.07 -4.70
CA THR A 478 10.24 2.95 -4.23
C THR A 478 10.89 4.30 -3.90
N ASP A 479 10.34 5.41 -4.37
CA ASP A 479 10.78 6.77 -4.04
C ASP A 479 10.17 7.28 -2.73
N ILE A 480 9.23 6.53 -2.15
CA ILE A 480 8.46 6.93 -0.98
C ILE A 480 8.79 6.01 0.20
N ARG A 481 8.87 6.60 1.40
CA ARG A 481 8.94 5.86 2.67
C ARG A 481 7.55 5.81 3.26
N LEU A 482 6.84 4.73 2.98
CA LEU A 482 5.49 4.53 3.48
C LEU A 482 5.57 4.02 4.92
N ASP A 483 4.74 4.61 5.78
CA ASP A 483 4.46 4.02 7.09
C ASP A 483 3.79 2.66 6.89
N GLU A 484 4.11 1.69 7.75
CA GLU A 484 3.67 0.31 7.57
C GLU A 484 3.30 -0.32 8.92
N GLN A 485 2.37 -1.27 8.88
CA GLN A 485 1.73 -1.81 10.07
C GLN A 485 2.69 -2.55 11.03
N ALA A 486 3.74 -3.18 10.49
CA ALA A 486 4.72 -3.89 11.31
C ALA A 486 5.68 -2.92 12.03
N ASP A 487 5.66 -1.62 11.69
CA ASP A 487 6.44 -0.64 12.41
C ASP A 487 5.88 -0.38 13.82
N GLN A 488 6.72 -0.67 14.82
CA GLN A 488 6.38 -0.57 16.23
C GLN A 488 6.62 0.82 16.81
N THR A 489 7.34 1.72 16.12
CA THR A 489 7.75 3.04 16.66
C THR A 489 6.53 3.89 17.03
N CYS A 490 5.60 4.03 16.08
CA CYS A 490 4.37 4.78 16.23
C CYS A 490 3.17 3.90 16.58
N ALA A 491 3.41 2.69 17.08
CA ALA A 491 2.40 1.79 17.61
C ALA A 491 1.20 1.59 16.67
N GLN A 492 1.44 1.26 15.40
CA GLN A 492 0.37 1.03 14.43
C GLN A 492 -0.68 0.03 14.93
N GLN A 493 -1.89 0.18 14.44
CA GLN A 493 -2.94 -0.82 14.61
C GLN A 493 -2.51 -2.10 13.89
N GLN A 494 -1.85 -3.01 14.61
CA GLN A 494 -1.44 -4.32 14.08
C GLN A 494 -2.60 -5.19 13.66
#